data_AF-W1Y0C6-F1
#
_entry.id   AF-W1Y0C6-F1
#
_cell.length_a   1.000
_cell.length_b   1.000
_cell.length_c   1.000
_cell.angle_alpha   90.00
_cell.angle_beta   90.00
_cell.angle_gamma   90.00
#
_symmetry.space_group_name_H-M   'P 1'
#
loop_
_entity.id
_entity.type
_entity.pdbx_description
1 polymer ?
#
loop_
_entity_poly.entity_id
_entity_poly.type
_entity_poly.pdbx_seq_one_letter_code
_entity_poly.pdbx_strand_id
1 'polypeptide(L)' 'RVASEFEDDVELEAYRRLVQAKFGEWAEEAKSVTDEGVTRVMELRNPCELADQVAFLLPINNTKRQELLEELS' A
#
# COMPACT_ATOMS: atom_id res chain seq x y z
N ARG A 1 -28.08 7.41 5.74
CA ARG A 1 -27.20 8.23 4.87
C ARG A 1 -26.93 7.37 3.65
N VAL A 2 -27.29 7.85 2.45
CA VAL A 2 -26.95 7.13 1.22
C VAL A 2 -25.45 7.38 1.04
N ALA A 3 -24.62 6.37 1.27
CA ALA A 3 -23.21 6.45 0.91
C ALA A 3 -23.18 6.62 -0.61
N SER A 4 -22.58 7.71 -1.07
CA SER A 4 -22.47 7.97 -2.50
C SER A 4 -21.60 6.88 -3.11
N GLU A 5 -22.07 6.18 -4.14
CA GLU A 5 -21.28 5.18 -4.90
C GLU A 5 -19.97 5.76 -5.47
N PHE A 6 -19.80 7.09 -5.42
CA PHE A 6 -18.64 7.84 -5.88
C PHE A 6 -17.75 8.41 -4.75
N GLU A 7 -18.19 8.38 -3.48
CA GLU A 7 -17.33 8.79 -2.36
C GLU A 7 -16.20 7.77 -2.15
N ASP A 8 -16.53 6.48 -2.24
CA ASP A 8 -15.57 5.39 -2.08
C ASP A 8 -14.45 5.46 -3.13
N ASP A 9 -14.73 5.77 -4.39
CA ASP A 9 -13.71 5.84 -5.45
C ASP A 9 -12.72 7.01 -5.28
N VAL A 10 -13.20 8.16 -4.79
CA VAL A 10 -12.36 9.35 -4.54
C VAL A 10 -11.50 9.15 -3.31
N GLU A 11 -12.08 8.60 -2.23
CA GLU A 11 -11.35 8.28 -1.01
C GLU A 11 -10.31 7.17 -1.26
N LEU A 12 -10.68 6.12 -2.00
CA LEU A 12 -9.79 5.01 -2.35
C LEU A 12 -8.61 5.48 -3.21
N GLU A 13 -8.84 6.38 -4.17
CA GLU A 13 -7.77 7.02 -4.96
C GLU A 13 -6.86 7.89 -4.07
N ALA A 14 -7.43 8.61 -3.11
CA ALA A 14 -6.67 9.41 -2.16
C ALA A 14 -5.80 8.52 -1.26
N TYR A 15 -6.35 7.40 -0.74
CA TYR A 15 -5.60 6.40 0.03
C TYR A 15 -4.50 5.77 -0.81
N ARG A 16 -4.76 5.44 -2.07
CA ARG A 16 -3.74 4.89 -2.98
C ARG A 16 -2.55 5.83 -3.10
N ARG A 17 -2.81 7.10 -3.42
CA ARG A 17 -1.75 8.12 -3.55
C ARG A 17 -1.01 8.35 -2.24
N LEU A 18 -1.72 8.33 -1.11
CA LEU A 18 -1.11 8.49 0.21
C LEU A 18 -0.18 7.33 0.55
N VAL A 19 -0.59 6.09 0.28
CA VAL A 19 0.23 4.89 0.50
C VAL A 19 1.47 4.93 -0.37
N GLN A 20 1.33 5.26 -1.66
CA GLN A 20 2.46 5.43 -2.57
C GLN A 20 3.45 6.48 -2.08
N ALA A 21 2.97 7.67 -1.69
CA ALA A 21 3.82 8.74 -1.16
C ALA A 21 4.58 8.31 0.10
N LYS A 22 3.87 7.75 1.10
CA LYS A 22 4.49 7.26 2.34
C LYS A 22 5.48 6.13 2.11
N PHE A 23 5.19 5.23 1.16
CA PHE A 23 6.11 4.16 0.82
C PHE A 23 7.39 4.68 0.17
N GLY A 24 7.29 5.70 -0.71
CA GLY A 24 8.44 6.36 -1.31
C GLY A 24 9.35 6.99 -0.25
N GLU A 25 8.78 7.79 0.64
CA GLU A 25 9.51 8.40 1.77
C GLU A 25 10.19 7.33 2.63
N TRP A 26 9.45 6.27 3.01
CA TRP A 26 10.01 5.17 3.77
C TRP A 26 11.13 4.43 3.04
N ALA A 27 11.00 4.19 1.73
CA ALA A 27 12.01 3.48 0.94
C ALA A 27 13.31 4.28 0.82
N GLU A 28 13.23 5.59 0.64
CA GLU A 28 14.39 6.50 0.66
C GLU A 28 15.12 6.48 2.01
N GLU A 29 14.36 6.45 3.13
CA GLU A 29 14.93 6.37 4.48
C GLU A 29 15.54 5.00 4.80
N ALA A 30 14.83 3.93 4.44
CA ALA A 30 15.23 2.56 4.77
C ALA A 30 16.48 2.11 4.00
N LYS A 31 16.70 2.63 2.78
CA LYS A 31 17.81 2.27 1.86
C LYS A 31 17.98 0.75 1.64
N SER A 32 16.96 -0.03 1.96
CA SER A 32 16.95 -1.49 1.93
C SER A 32 16.05 -2.05 0.83
N VAL A 33 15.25 -1.20 0.18
CA VAL A 33 14.37 -1.57 -0.93
C VAL A 33 15.07 -1.22 -2.23
N THR A 34 14.93 -2.09 -3.23
CA THR A 34 15.47 -1.85 -4.56
C THR A 34 14.64 -0.82 -5.31
N ASP A 35 15.29 -0.01 -6.16
CA ASP A 35 14.61 0.98 -7.00
C ASP A 35 13.51 0.35 -7.88
N GLU A 36 13.68 -0.91 -8.28
CA GLU A 36 12.67 -1.69 -8.99
C GLU A 36 11.43 -1.96 -8.13
N GLY A 37 11.61 -2.29 -6.84
CA GLY A 37 10.51 -2.48 -5.90
C GLY A 37 9.73 -1.19 -5.63
N VAL A 38 10.44 -0.05 -5.54
CA VAL A 38 9.80 1.27 -5.40
C VAL A 38 9.02 1.64 -6.66
N THR A 39 9.63 1.49 -7.84
CA THR A 39 8.98 1.78 -9.13
C THR A 39 7.70 0.97 -9.28
N ARG A 40 7.74 -0.32 -8.95
CA ARG A 40 6.58 -1.21 -9.02
C ARG A 40 5.43 -0.75 -8.12
N VAL A 41 5.71 -0.30 -6.89
CA VAL A 41 4.68 0.25 -5.98
C VAL A 41 4.07 1.54 -6.55
N MET A 42 4.87 2.40 -7.17
CA MET A 42 4.42 3.67 -7.74
C MET A 42 3.57 3.50 -9.01
N GLU A 43 3.77 2.43 -9.76
CA GLU A 43 3.03 2.14 -11.00
C GLU A 43 1.70 1.43 -10.76
N LEU A 44 1.50 0.81 -9.59
CA LEU A 44 0.29 0.07 -9.26
C LEU A 44 -0.93 1.00 -9.12
N ARG A 45 -1.96 0.71 -9.92
CA ARG A 45 -3.23 1.46 -9.91
C ARG A 45 -4.33 0.75 -9.15
N ASN A 46 -4.25 -0.57 -9.06
CA ASN A 46 -5.17 -1.38 -8.28
C ASN A 46 -4.81 -1.27 -6.78
N PRO A 47 -5.72 -0.80 -5.93
CA PRO A 47 -5.45 -0.60 -4.51
C PRO A 47 -5.18 -1.92 -3.75
N CYS A 48 -5.80 -3.04 -4.16
CA CYS A 48 -5.53 -4.35 -3.55
C CYS A 48 -4.11 -4.82 -3.88
N GLU A 49 -3.72 -4.77 -5.16
CA GLU A 49 -2.37 -5.15 -5.57
C GLU A 49 -1.30 -4.25 -4.97
N LEU A 50 -1.60 -2.95 -4.81
CA LEU A 50 -0.72 -2.00 -4.12
C LEU A 50 -0.49 -2.42 -2.66
N ALA A 51 -1.56 -2.77 -1.93
CA ALA A 51 -1.47 -3.18 -0.54
C ALA A 51 -0.61 -4.45 -0.39
N ASP A 52 -0.85 -5.46 -1.23
CA ASP A 52 -0.08 -6.70 -1.23
C ASP A 52 1.42 -6.46 -1.51
N GLN A 53 1.71 -5.63 -2.52
CA GLN A 53 3.09 -5.33 -2.90
C GLN A 53 3.83 -4.53 -1.81
N VAL A 54 3.16 -3.59 -1.16
CA VAL A 54 3.72 -2.83 -0.03
C VAL A 54 3.97 -3.76 1.16
N ALA A 55 3.01 -4.62 1.50
CA ALA A 55 3.15 -5.58 2.61
C ALA A 55 4.31 -6.57 2.40
N PHE A 56 4.57 -6.95 1.14
CA PHE A 56 5.70 -7.80 0.78
C PHE A 56 7.06 -7.11 0.97
N LEU A 57 7.17 -5.83 0.62
CA LEU A 57 8.42 -5.07 0.66
C LEU A 57 8.76 -4.52 2.03
N LEU A 58 7.75 -4.30 2.87
CA LEU A 58 7.97 -3.91 4.25
C LEU A 58 8.68 -5.05 5.02
N PRO A 59 9.72 -4.74 5.83
CA PRO A 59 10.38 -5.70 6.71
C PRO A 59 9.49 -6.00 7.92
N ILE A 60 8.28 -6.51 7.65
CA ILE A 60 7.31 -6.86 8.66
C ILE A 60 7.71 -8.22 9.24
N ASN A 61 7.92 -8.27 10.55
CA ASN A 61 8.10 -9.51 11.28
C ASN A 61 6.89 -10.43 11.01
N ASN A 62 7.09 -11.74 10.80
CA ASN A 62 6.05 -12.66 10.30
C ASN A 62 4.71 -12.55 11.06
N THR A 63 4.76 -12.27 12.36
CA THR A 63 3.58 -12.03 13.22
C THR A 63 2.67 -10.92 12.73
N LYS A 64 3.22 -9.76 12.35
CA LYS A 64 2.43 -8.62 11.85
C LYS A 64 1.94 -8.82 10.42
N ARG A 65 2.63 -9.65 9.63
CA ARG A 65 2.13 -10.07 8.31
C ARG A 65 0.89 -10.96 8.46
N GLN A 66 0.88 -11.82 9.47
CA GLN A 66 -0.25 -12.67 9.82
C GLN A 66 -1.47 -11.83 10.26
N GLU A 67 -1.26 -10.84 11.13
CA GLU A 67 -2.33 -9.91 11.58
C GLU A 67 -2.98 -9.18 10.40
N LEU A 68 -2.20 -8.67 9.44
CA LEU A 68 -2.73 -7.98 8.24
C LEU A 68 -3.56 -8.90 7.34
N LEU A 69 -3.18 -10.18 7.26
CA LEU A 69 -3.90 -11.21 6.50
C LEU A 69 -5.24 -11.57 7.16
N GLU A 70 -5.29 -11.59 8.49
CA GLU A 70 -6.50 -11.88 9.26
C GLU A 70 -7.51 -10.74 9.26
N GLU A 71 -7.07 -9.48 9.13
CA GLU A 71 -7.96 -8.32 8.99
C GLU A 71 -8.73 -8.27 7.66
N LEU A 72 -8.25 -9.00 6.63
CA LEU A 72 -8.85 -9.05 5.29
C LEU A 72 -9.76 -10.27 5.05
N SER A 73 -9.96 -11.17 6.04
CA SER A 73 -10.82 -12.37 5.95
C SER A 73 -12.14 -12.22 6.68
#